data_AF-A0AAD6C8P8-F1
#
_entry.id   AF-A0AAD6C8P8-F1
#
_cell.length_a   1.000
_cell.length_b   1.000
_cell.length_c   1.000
_cell.angle_alpha   90.00
_cell.angle_beta   90.00
_cell.angle_gamma   90.00
#
_symmetry.space_group_name_H-M   'P 1'
#
loop_
_entity.id
_entity.type
_entity.pdbx_description
1 polymer ?
#
loop_
_entity_poly.entity_id
_entity_poly.type
_entity_poly.pdbx_seq_one_letter_code
_entity_poly.pdbx_strand_id
1 'polypeptide(L)'
;MFKIRATDGVRVLDDPSEEQLHDLLADMNLSCNIVIVERLGSNPVSDYGDFIQVMLNADPNYGSFLVEYREGGPTAHFQTTVLRESDWDSVLDYGFERVVWVDL
;
A
#
# COMPACT_ATOMS: atom_id res chain seq x y z
N MET A 1 0.95 17.55 -7.06
CA MET A 1 0.47 16.25 -6.55
C MET A 1 0.14 15.39 -7.75
N PHE A 2 0.72 14.20 -7.84
CA PHE A 2 0.38 13.26 -8.91
C PHE A 2 -0.97 12.61 -8.56
N LYS A 3 -1.79 12.30 -9.57
CA LYS A 3 -3.00 11.50 -9.32
C LYS A 3 -2.57 10.06 -9.10
N ILE A 4 -3.23 9.36 -8.20
CA ILE A 4 -2.98 7.94 -7.95
C ILE A 4 -4.25 7.12 -8.19
N ARG A 5 -4.11 5.82 -8.43
CA ARG A 5 -5.19 4.85 -8.37
C ARG A 5 -4.87 3.85 -7.28
N ALA A 6 -5.81 3.58 -6.38
CA ALA A 6 -5.65 2.59 -5.34
C ALA A 6 -6.63 1.42 -5.52
N THR A 7 -6.16 0.19 -5.33
CA THR A 7 -6.94 -1.05 -5.47
C THR A 7 -6.65 -2.03 -4.35
N ASP A 8 -7.68 -2.59 -3.70
CA ASP A 8 -7.57 -3.64 -2.65
C ASP A 8 -8.01 -5.04 -3.14
N GLY A 9 -8.19 -5.19 -4.46
CA GLY A 9 -8.73 -6.39 -5.12
C GLY A 9 -10.26 -6.41 -5.24
N VAL A 10 -10.98 -5.51 -4.55
CA VAL A 10 -12.44 -5.38 -4.61
C VAL A 10 -12.85 -3.98 -5.06
N ARG A 11 -12.28 -2.96 -4.42
CA ARG A 11 -12.48 -1.53 -4.69
C ARG A 11 -11.36 -1.03 -5.59
N VAL A 12 -11.71 -0.10 -6.49
CA VAL A 12 -10.77 0.66 -7.32
C VAL A 12 -11.13 2.12 -7.20
N LEU A 13 -10.23 2.95 -6.66
CA LEU A 13 -10.44 4.37 -6.43
C LEU A 13 -9.41 5.18 -7.24
N ASP A 14 -9.89 6.03 -8.14
CA ASP A 14 -9.07 7.00 -8.86
C ASP A 14 -9.02 8.32 -8.06
N ASP A 15 -7.81 8.80 -7.80
CA ASP A 15 -7.50 10.02 -7.03
C ASP A 15 -8.23 10.05 -5.66
N PRO A 16 -8.10 8.98 -4.83
CA PRO A 16 -8.76 8.90 -3.54
C PRO A 16 -8.32 10.03 -2.60
N SER A 17 -9.23 10.45 -1.72
CA SER A 17 -8.81 11.25 -0.56
C SER A 17 -7.89 10.44 0.37
N GLU A 18 -7.18 11.12 1.25
CA GLU A 18 -6.36 10.47 2.29
C GLU A 18 -7.18 9.51 3.15
N GLU A 19 -8.40 9.91 3.54
CA GLU A 19 -9.36 9.08 4.28
C GLU A 19 -9.75 7.82 3.50
N GLN A 20 -10.01 7.95 2.20
CA GLN A 20 -10.37 6.79 1.37
C GLN A 20 -9.19 5.83 1.18
N LEU A 21 -7.96 6.34 1.08
CA LEU A 21 -6.76 5.50 1.02
C LEU A 21 -6.52 4.80 2.36
N HIS A 22 -6.76 5.49 3.48
CA HIS A 22 -6.72 4.95 4.83
C HIS A 22 -7.70 3.79 4.98
N ASP A 23 -8.96 3.96 4.56
CA ASP A 23 -9.98 2.92 4.60
C ASP A 23 -9.57 1.66 3.82
N LEU A 24 -8.98 1.81 2.62
CA LEU A 24 -8.49 0.67 1.82
C LEU A 24 -7.45 -0.15 2.58
N LEU A 25 -6.50 0.53 3.21
CA LEU A 25 -5.41 -0.11 3.94
C LEU A 25 -5.92 -0.73 5.26
N ALA A 26 -6.85 -0.07 5.95
CA ALA A 26 -7.38 -0.51 7.24
C ALA A 26 -8.28 -1.76 7.11
N ASP A 27 -8.98 -1.88 5.99
CA ASP A 27 -9.86 -3.02 5.67
C ASP A 27 -9.11 -4.27 5.21
N MET A 28 -7.78 -4.19 5.02
CA MET A 28 -6.98 -5.36 4.63
C MET A 28 -7.14 -6.49 5.65
N ASN A 29 -7.23 -7.71 5.13
CA ASN A 29 -7.34 -8.92 5.94
C ASN A 29 -6.68 -10.10 5.21
N LEU A 30 -6.67 -11.30 5.80
CA LEU A 30 -6.00 -12.46 5.17
C LEU A 30 -6.60 -12.90 3.83
N SER A 31 -7.84 -12.50 3.51
CA SER A 31 -8.48 -12.79 2.20
C SER A 31 -8.24 -11.66 1.18
N CYS A 32 -8.01 -10.43 1.65
CA CYS A 32 -7.69 -9.26 0.85
C CYS A 32 -6.48 -8.57 1.49
N ASN A 33 -5.31 -9.19 1.31
CA ASN A 33 -4.11 -8.86 2.07
C ASN A 33 -3.17 -7.89 1.35
N ILE A 34 -3.63 -7.29 0.24
CA ILE A 34 -2.84 -6.42 -0.63
C ILE A 34 -3.65 -5.17 -0.98
N VAL A 35 -2.98 -4.02 -0.93
CA VAL A 35 -3.39 -2.79 -1.61
C VAL A 35 -2.30 -2.40 -2.60
N ILE A 36 -2.70 -2.03 -3.81
CA ILE A 36 -1.81 -1.53 -4.87
C ILE A 36 -2.15 -0.07 -5.12
N VAL A 37 -1.14 0.80 -5.13
CA VAL A 37 -1.25 2.21 -5.49
C VAL A 37 -0.42 2.48 -6.73
N GLU A 38 -1.08 2.87 -7.81
CA GLU A 38 -0.47 3.17 -9.11
C GLU A 38 -0.41 4.69 -9.32
N ARG A 39 0.74 5.21 -9.79
CA ARG A 39 0.87 6.64 -10.09
C ARG A 39 0.35 6.94 -11.50
N LEU A 40 -0.81 7.58 -11.58
CA LEU A 40 -1.46 7.91 -12.84
C LEU A 40 -0.67 8.99 -13.61
N GLY A 41 -0.32 8.69 -14.86
CA GLY A 41 0.42 9.59 -15.74
C GLY A 41 1.93 9.58 -15.53
N SER A 42 2.46 8.67 -14.71
CA SER A 42 3.90 8.42 -14.64
C SER A 42 4.32 7.46 -15.76
N ASN A 43 5.33 7.90 -16.51
CA ASN A 43 6.12 7.15 -17.48
C ASN A 43 5.38 6.25 -18.51
N PRO A 44 5.10 6.71 -19.74
CA PRO A 44 4.49 5.90 -20.80
C PRO A 44 5.43 4.82 -21.38
N VAL A 45 6.62 4.63 -20.81
CA VAL A 45 7.70 3.78 -21.36
C VAL A 45 7.63 2.34 -20.83
N SER A 46 6.91 2.08 -19.73
CA SER A 46 6.73 0.72 -19.23
C SER A 46 5.27 0.28 -19.31
N ASP A 47 5.05 -0.95 -19.79
CA ASP A 47 3.75 -1.61 -19.75
C ASP A 47 3.29 -1.94 -18.32
N TYR A 48 4.19 -1.82 -17.33
CA TYR A 48 3.96 -2.18 -15.93
C TYR A 48 3.64 -0.98 -15.02
N GLY A 49 3.94 0.25 -15.44
CA GLY A 49 3.75 1.47 -14.62
C GLY A 49 4.59 1.52 -13.34
N ASP A 50 4.65 2.70 -12.70
CA ASP A 50 5.22 2.85 -11.37
C ASP A 50 4.12 2.59 -10.32
N PHE A 51 4.35 1.63 -9.42
CA PHE A 51 3.37 1.32 -8.37
C PHE A 51 4.03 1.00 -7.04
N ILE A 52 3.27 1.25 -5.97
CA ILE A 52 3.55 0.79 -4.61
C ILE A 52 2.56 -0.33 -4.30
N GLN A 53 3.06 -1.41 -3.71
CA GLN A 53 2.25 -2.49 -3.18
C GLN A 53 2.46 -2.56 -1.67
N VAL A 54 1.36 -2.58 -0.93
CA VAL A 54 1.32 -2.82 0.51
C VAL A 54 0.71 -4.20 0.74
N MET A 55 1.40 -5.06 1.48
CA MET A 55 0.91 -6.40 1.81
C MET A 55 0.89 -6.61 3.33
N LEU A 56 -0.19 -7.17 3.85
CA LEU A 56 -0.20 -7.71 5.21
C LEU A 56 0.69 -8.95 5.29
N ASN A 57 1.76 -8.86 6.09
CA ASN A 57 2.56 -10.00 6.48
C ASN A 57 2.03 -10.57 7.79
N ALA A 58 1.59 -11.83 7.74
CA ALA A 58 0.90 -12.52 8.83
C ALA A 58 1.87 -13.26 9.77
N ASP A 59 2.99 -12.62 10.13
CA ASP A 59 3.89 -13.21 11.13
C ASP A 59 3.19 -13.29 12.50
N PRO A 60 3.23 -14.44 13.19
CA PRO A 60 2.61 -14.59 14.47
C PRO A 60 3.27 -13.64 15.47
N ASN A 61 2.44 -12.86 16.17
CA ASN A 61 2.73 -11.95 17.29
C ASN A 61 2.85 -10.46 16.98
N TYR A 62 3.28 -10.05 15.79
CA TYR A 62 3.46 -8.62 15.46
C TYR A 62 3.20 -8.42 13.97
N GLY A 63 1.92 -8.29 13.59
CA GLY A 63 1.56 -8.05 12.19
C GLY A 63 2.46 -6.95 11.59
N SER A 64 2.86 -7.10 10.34
CA SER A 64 3.69 -6.09 9.66
C SER A 64 3.17 -5.83 8.27
N PHE A 65 3.51 -4.67 7.72
CA PHE A 65 3.23 -4.33 6.33
C PHE A 65 4.52 -4.50 5.54
N LEU A 66 4.46 -5.30 4.48
CA LEU A 66 5.47 -5.30 3.45
C LEU A 66 5.14 -4.20 2.45
N VAL A 67 6.03 -3.23 2.30
CA VAL A 67 5.88 -2.15 1.31
C VAL A 67 6.90 -2.39 0.21
N GLU A 68 6.42 -2.53 -1.02
CA GLU A 68 7.23 -2.73 -2.20
C GLU A 68 6.97 -1.59 -3.20
N TYR A 69 8.03 -0.90 -3.61
CA TYR A 69 7.97 0.03 -4.74
C TYR A 69 8.52 -0.66 -5.99
N ARG A 70 7.83 -0.52 -7.12
CA ARG A 70 8.29 -0.98 -8.43
C ARG A 70 8.34 0.16 -9.43
N GLU A 71 9.49 0.30 -10.07
CA GLU A 71 9.72 1.26 -11.14
C GLU A 71 9.57 0.55 -12.50
N GLY A 72 8.33 0.38 -12.97
CA GLY A 72 8.06 -0.06 -14.33
C GLY A 72 8.50 -1.48 -14.71
N GLY A 73 8.76 -2.38 -13.76
CA GLY A 73 9.03 -3.78 -14.10
C GLY A 73 9.52 -4.68 -12.95
N PRO A 74 9.63 -6.00 -13.19
CA PRO A 74 9.98 -6.97 -12.14
C PRO A 74 11.43 -6.88 -11.65
N THR A 75 12.32 -6.22 -12.39
CA THR A 75 13.75 -6.14 -12.07
C THR A 75 14.15 -4.90 -11.26
N ALA A 76 13.30 -3.86 -11.25
CA ALA A 76 13.53 -2.62 -10.52
C ALA A 76 12.49 -2.53 -9.39
N HIS A 77 12.76 -3.23 -8.28
CA HIS A 77 11.90 -3.20 -7.10
C HIS A 77 12.71 -3.01 -5.82
N PHE A 78 12.11 -2.29 -4.87
CA PHE A 78 12.67 -2.02 -3.56
C PHE A 78 11.63 -2.38 -2.51
N GLN A 79 12.04 -3.10 -1.47
CA GLN A 79 11.16 -3.59 -0.42
C GLN A 79 11.61 -3.07 0.94
N THR A 80 10.64 -2.74 1.79
CA THR A 80 10.84 -2.53 3.21
C THR A 80 9.72 -3.18 4.01
N THR A 81 9.96 -3.39 5.30
CA THR A 81 8.95 -3.86 6.25
C THR A 81 8.65 -2.75 7.23
N VAL A 82 7.38 -2.39 7.34
CA VAL A 82 6.88 -1.47 8.36
C VAL A 82 6.20 -2.30 9.44
N LEU A 83 6.80 -2.32 10.63
CA LEU A 83 6.21 -3.01 11.77
C LEU A 83 4.97 -2.25 12.23
N ARG A 84 3.94 -2.99 12.64
CA ARG A 84 2.84 -2.40 13.40
C ARG A 84 3.38 -1.81 14.69
N GLU A 85 2.93 -0.59 14.99
CA GLU A 85 3.20 0.11 16.25
C GLU A 85 1.87 0.27 17.00
N SER A 86 1.19 -0.84 17.22
CA SER A 86 -0.05 -0.92 17.99
C SER A 86 -0.21 -2.24 18.71
N ASP A 87 -1.04 -2.23 19.76
CA ASP A 87 -1.52 -3.46 20.38
C ASP A 87 -2.46 -4.20 19.40
N TRP A 88 -2.54 -5.52 19.56
CA TRP A 88 -3.52 -6.34 18.84
C TRP A 88 -4.93 -5.78 19.07
N ASP A 89 -5.70 -5.64 17.99
CA ASP A 89 -7.07 -5.07 17.97
C ASP A 89 -7.16 -3.55 18.19
N SER A 90 -6.03 -2.83 18.19
CA SER A 90 -6.04 -1.37 18.16
C SER A 90 -6.54 -0.83 16.83
N VAL A 91 -7.41 0.18 16.90
CA VAL A 91 -7.93 0.95 15.76
C VAL A 91 -6.87 1.90 15.19
N LEU A 92 -5.85 2.26 15.98
CA LEU A 92 -4.77 3.16 15.59
C LEU A 92 -3.43 2.43 15.58
N ASP A 93 -2.67 2.60 14.51
CA ASP A 93 -1.34 2.02 14.34
C ASP A 93 -0.37 3.03 13.70
N TYR A 94 0.66 3.45 14.43
CA TYR A 94 1.61 4.44 13.91
C TYR A 94 2.53 3.88 12.80
N GLY A 95 2.69 2.56 12.74
CA GLY A 95 3.33 1.89 11.61
C GLY A 95 2.48 1.99 10.35
N PHE A 96 1.17 1.84 10.50
CA PHE A 96 0.22 2.05 9.40
C PHE A 96 0.27 3.47 8.84
N GLU A 97 0.30 4.48 9.71
CA GLU A 97 0.43 5.87 9.28
C GLU A 97 1.70 6.07 8.44
N ARG A 98 2.83 5.47 8.83
CA ARG A 98 4.06 5.56 8.02
C ARG A 98 3.91 5.01 6.62
N VAL A 99 3.07 3.99 6.40
CA VAL A 99 2.79 3.44 5.06
C VAL A 99 2.07 4.47 4.19
N VAL A 100 1.08 5.19 4.75
CA VAL A 100 0.34 6.26 4.05
C VAL A 100 1.29 7.37 3.58
N TRP A 101 2.30 7.70 4.38
CA TRP A 101 3.29 8.74 4.04
C TRP A 101 4.32 8.32 2.97
N VAL A 102 4.49 7.03 2.66
CA VAL A 102 5.47 6.60 1.63
C VAL A 102 5.03 7.02 0.21
N ASP A 103 3.75 7.40 0.02
CA ASP A 103 3.19 7.70 -1.31
C ASP A 103 2.99 9.20 -1.62
N LEU A 104 3.41 10.12 -0.72
CA LEU A 104 3.20 11.58 -0.87
C LEU A 104 4.48 12.37 -1.17
#